data_AF-A0A3S4HSW4-F1
#
_entry.id   AF-A0A3S4HSW4-F1
#
_cell.length_a   1.000
_cell.length_b   1.000
_cell.length_c   1.000
_cell.angle_alpha   90.00
_cell.angle_beta   90.00
_cell.angle_gamma   90.00
#
_symmetry.space_group_name_H-M   'P 1'
#
loop_
_entity.id
_entity.type
_entity.pdbx_description
1 polymer ?
#
loop_
_entity_poly.entity_id
_entity_poly.type
_entity_poly.pdbx_seq_one_letter_code
_entity_poly.pdbx_strand_id
1 'polypeptide(L)'
;MTPDQYCEDKAAASGPSFYYSFRFLPEERRRAITALYAFCREVDDAVDECHDLNVAQAKLAWWRGQVQRAYRGEADHPVMRALLPHLEAFQLPQSELEEIVDGMEMDLSMVRYQRFQDLLLYCHRVAGVVGKLAARIFGYRDERTLEYAHELGVAFQLTNIIRDVGEDARRDRIYLPMEELQRFNCPAMDILHYEESEAFKALMAFQIERAHQHYRKAWELLPAADRKSQRPGLLMAAIYRATLEEISLDGPAKVLNQRLSLTRCASCGWPGKPGPSATSREAQGGGGGRRLAGLAAAVELAGHADVTVYEAGREPGGRARCSGRGDDRFDNGQHILLGAYAECLRLMRTVGADPDRLLLRRPLQWRREGGLSLDCPGCRRRCIWRPLCWRRADWAGATNGCWRARWAVCGATATGWRPTAAWRHGLRSRGRAAG
;
A
#
# COMPACT_ATOMS: atom_id res chain seq x y z
N MET A 1 9.21 -10.58 -25.58
CA MET A 1 8.39 -9.81 -24.62
C MET A 1 7.74 -8.67 -25.38
N THR A 2 6.44 -8.44 -25.23
CA THR A 2 5.78 -7.28 -25.87
C THR A 2 6.05 -6.00 -25.07
N PRO A 3 5.93 -4.81 -25.68
CA PRO A 3 6.00 -3.53 -24.97
C PRO A 3 5.08 -3.45 -23.74
N ASP A 4 3.83 -3.91 -23.87
CA ASP A 4 2.88 -3.92 -22.75
C ASP A 4 3.28 -4.89 -21.64
N GLN A 5 3.76 -6.09 -21.99
CA GLN A 5 4.22 -7.07 -21.00
C GLN A 5 5.41 -6.53 -20.22
N TYR A 6 6.33 -5.83 -20.89
CA TYR A 6 7.44 -5.16 -20.21
C TYR A 6 6.93 -4.16 -19.16
N CYS A 7 5.95 -3.33 -19.53
CA CYS A 7 5.38 -2.34 -18.62
C CYS A 7 4.63 -3.01 -17.45
N GLU A 8 3.88 -4.09 -17.71
CA GLU A 8 3.20 -4.87 -16.68
C GLU A 8 4.19 -5.51 -15.69
N ASP A 9 5.26 -6.11 -16.19
CA ASP A 9 6.30 -6.73 -15.37
C ASP A 9 7.01 -5.69 -14.49
N LYS A 10 7.33 -4.53 -15.06
CA LYS A 10 7.92 -3.39 -14.33
C LYS A 10 6.97 -2.88 -13.24
N ALA A 11 5.68 -2.68 -13.57
CA ALA A 11 4.68 -2.21 -12.63
C ALA A 11 4.38 -3.22 -11.50
N ALA A 12 4.36 -4.52 -11.81
CA ALA A 12 4.12 -5.57 -10.83
C ALA A 12 5.25 -5.69 -9.80
N ALA A 13 6.50 -5.45 -10.21
CA ALA A 13 7.66 -5.49 -9.33
C ALA A 13 7.62 -4.41 -8.23
N SER A 14 7.05 -3.23 -8.51
CA SER A 14 6.98 -2.12 -7.56
C SER A 14 5.95 -2.27 -6.45
N GLY A 15 5.08 -3.28 -6.53
CA GLY A 15 4.23 -3.71 -5.42
C GLY A 15 2.72 -3.67 -5.66
N PRO A 16 1.97 -4.40 -4.83
CA PRO A 16 0.57 -4.72 -5.10
C PRO A 16 -0.37 -3.52 -4.95
N SER A 17 -0.11 -2.58 -4.05
CA SER A 17 -1.04 -1.47 -3.78
C SER A 17 -1.23 -0.53 -4.99
N PHE A 18 -0.16 -0.30 -5.76
CA PHE A 18 -0.24 0.48 -7.00
C PHE A 18 -0.93 -0.32 -8.12
N TYR A 19 -0.43 -1.52 -8.41
CA TYR A 19 -0.94 -2.38 -9.49
C TYR A 19 -2.45 -2.68 -9.38
N TYR A 20 -2.95 -2.97 -8.18
CA TYR A 20 -4.37 -3.32 -8.01
C TYR A 20 -5.32 -2.11 -8.11
N SER A 21 -4.83 -0.88 -7.88
CA SER A 21 -5.67 0.32 -7.95
C SER A 21 -6.18 0.62 -9.36
N PHE A 22 -5.51 0.11 -10.39
CA PHE A 22 -5.86 0.31 -11.80
C PHE A 22 -6.59 -0.87 -12.44
N ARG A 23 -6.79 -1.97 -11.69
CA ARG A 23 -7.37 -3.21 -12.25
C ARG A 23 -8.79 -3.04 -12.79
N PHE A 24 -9.52 -2.06 -12.27
CA PHE A 24 -10.91 -1.73 -12.60
C PHE A 24 -11.06 -0.73 -13.74
N LEU A 25 -9.94 -0.17 -14.23
CA LEU A 25 -9.99 0.72 -15.39
C LEU A 25 -10.31 -0.05 -16.67
N PRO A 26 -11.00 0.59 -17.63
CA PRO A 26 -11.08 0.09 -18.99
C PRO A 26 -9.70 -0.28 -19.53
N GLU A 27 -9.64 -1.31 -20.36
CA GLU A 27 -8.37 -1.92 -20.80
C GLU A 27 -7.37 -0.91 -21.36
N GLU A 28 -7.83 0.00 -22.22
CA GLU A 28 -6.99 1.03 -22.83
C GLU A 28 -6.37 1.98 -21.79
N ARG A 29 -7.17 2.46 -20.84
CA ARG A 29 -6.70 3.34 -19.75
C ARG A 29 -5.76 2.61 -18.80
N ARG A 30 -6.02 1.33 -18.56
CA ARG A 30 -5.14 0.48 -17.76
C ARG A 30 -3.78 0.28 -18.44
N ARG A 31 -3.75 0.07 -19.76
CA ARG A 31 -2.49 -0.01 -20.53
C ARG A 31 -1.74 1.32 -20.49
N ALA A 32 -2.43 2.44 -20.72
CA ALA A 32 -1.84 3.78 -20.66
C ALA A 32 -1.23 4.11 -19.29
N ILE A 33 -1.96 3.89 -18.18
CA ILE A 33 -1.42 4.18 -16.84
C ILE A 33 -0.27 3.25 -16.46
N THR A 34 -0.31 1.99 -16.93
CA THR A 34 0.77 1.03 -16.70
C THR A 34 2.03 1.44 -17.47
N ALA A 35 1.90 1.89 -18.72
CA ALA A 35 3.02 2.41 -19.50
C ALA A 35 3.58 3.71 -18.91
N LEU A 36 2.72 4.64 -18.49
CA LEU A 36 3.14 5.87 -17.82
C LEU A 36 3.90 5.56 -16.52
N TYR A 37 3.41 4.62 -15.71
CA TYR A 37 4.08 4.22 -14.49
C TYR A 37 5.44 3.57 -14.77
N ALA A 38 5.51 2.66 -15.75
CA ALA A 38 6.77 2.05 -16.16
C ALA A 38 7.77 3.11 -16.63
N PHE A 39 7.32 4.16 -17.32
CA PHE A 39 8.16 5.31 -17.69
C PHE A 39 8.72 6.03 -16.47
N CYS A 40 7.85 6.42 -15.53
CA CYS A 40 8.29 7.05 -14.29
C CYS A 40 9.31 6.18 -13.56
N ARG A 41 9.08 4.86 -13.49
CA ARG A 41 9.99 3.95 -12.80
C ARG A 41 11.33 3.76 -13.50
N GLU A 42 11.36 3.67 -14.82
CA GLU A 42 12.62 3.58 -15.57
C GLU A 42 13.48 4.85 -15.43
N VAL A 43 12.82 6.01 -15.42
CA VAL A 43 13.50 7.30 -15.28
C VAL A 43 14.04 7.48 -13.85
N ASP A 44 13.30 7.00 -12.85
CA ASP A 44 13.72 6.92 -11.43
C ASP A 44 14.90 5.94 -11.22
N ASP A 45 14.81 4.73 -11.78
CA ASP A 45 15.88 3.71 -11.71
C ASP A 45 17.20 4.21 -12.35
N ALA A 46 17.14 5.14 -13.32
CA ALA A 46 18.33 5.73 -13.93
C ALA A 46 19.21 6.49 -12.93
N VAL A 47 18.61 7.00 -11.85
CA VAL A 47 19.29 7.67 -10.73
C VAL A 47 19.53 6.71 -9.58
N ASP A 48 18.51 5.96 -9.18
CA ASP A 48 18.54 5.11 -7.99
C ASP A 48 19.53 3.93 -8.10
N GLU A 49 19.69 3.34 -9.28
CA GLU A 49 20.56 2.18 -9.52
C GLU A 49 21.98 2.58 -9.99
N CYS A 50 22.27 3.88 -10.10
CA CYS A 50 23.52 4.36 -10.67
C CYS A 50 24.39 5.07 -9.63
N HIS A 51 25.58 4.52 -9.37
CA HIS A 51 26.55 5.14 -8.47
C HIS A 51 27.47 6.16 -9.15
N ASP A 52 27.54 6.16 -10.48
CA ASP A 52 28.36 7.10 -11.26
C ASP A 52 27.49 8.24 -11.81
N LEU A 53 27.80 9.47 -11.39
CA LEU A 53 27.07 10.67 -11.77
C LEU A 53 27.04 10.89 -13.29
N ASN A 54 28.14 10.65 -14.00
CA ASN A 54 28.21 10.86 -15.45
C ASN A 54 27.33 9.86 -16.19
N VAL A 55 27.29 8.61 -15.69
CA VAL A 55 26.44 7.56 -16.26
C VAL A 55 24.97 7.89 -16.02
N ALA A 56 24.60 8.33 -14.81
CA ALA A 56 23.23 8.75 -14.50
C ALA A 56 22.78 9.93 -15.38
N GLN A 57 23.62 10.96 -15.53
CA GLN A 57 23.36 12.11 -16.41
C GLN A 57 23.18 11.67 -17.87
N ALA A 58 24.05 10.80 -18.38
CA ALA A 58 23.94 10.28 -19.75
C ALA A 58 22.64 9.47 -19.96
N LYS A 59 22.22 8.68 -18.97
CA LYS A 59 20.95 7.94 -19.01
C LYS A 59 19.74 8.87 -19.01
N LEU A 60 19.72 9.92 -18.19
CA LEU A 60 18.62 10.89 -18.16
C LEU A 60 18.55 11.70 -19.47
N ALA A 61 19.70 12.12 -20.01
CA ALA A 61 19.76 12.77 -21.32
C ALA A 61 19.24 11.85 -22.43
N TRP A 62 19.57 10.56 -22.37
CA TRP A 62 19.02 9.55 -23.29
C TRP A 62 17.50 9.40 -23.14
N TRP A 63 16.97 9.37 -21.91
CA TRP A 63 15.53 9.32 -21.65
C TRP A 63 14.79 10.55 -22.18
N ARG A 64 15.37 11.74 -22.04
CA ARG A 64 14.85 12.96 -22.68
C ARG A 64 14.78 12.80 -24.20
N GLY A 65 15.82 12.24 -24.81
CA GLY A 65 15.85 11.89 -26.23
C GLY A 65 14.76 10.87 -26.62
N GLN A 66 14.50 9.87 -25.77
CA GLN A 66 13.42 8.88 -25.99
C GLN A 66 12.04 9.53 -26.00
N VAL A 67 11.78 10.48 -25.09
CA VAL A 67 10.54 11.27 -25.08
C VAL A 67 10.40 12.02 -26.41
N GLN A 68 11.41 12.79 -26.81
CA GLN A 68 11.39 13.55 -28.07
C GLN A 68 11.22 12.68 -29.32
N ARG A 69 11.78 11.46 -29.32
CA ARG A 69 11.59 10.50 -30.42
C ARG A 69 10.16 9.97 -30.46
N ALA A 70 9.57 9.66 -29.29
CA ALA A 70 8.19 9.19 -29.23
C ALA A 70 7.20 10.23 -29.78
N TYR A 71 7.35 11.51 -29.47
CA TYR A 71 6.50 12.57 -30.04
C TYR A 71 6.72 12.82 -31.55
N ARG A 72 7.77 12.25 -32.14
CA ARG A 72 7.97 12.18 -33.60
C ARG A 72 7.48 10.88 -34.23
N GLY A 73 6.89 9.98 -33.45
CA GLY A 73 6.43 8.66 -33.91
C GLY A 73 7.52 7.58 -33.96
N GLU A 74 8.72 7.86 -33.44
CA GLU A 74 9.92 7.00 -33.54
C GLU A 74 10.28 6.33 -32.21
N ALA A 75 9.29 5.90 -31.43
CA ALA A 75 9.51 5.27 -30.14
C ALA A 75 10.30 3.96 -30.26
N ASP A 76 11.35 3.82 -29.46
CA ASP A 76 12.30 2.70 -29.52
C ASP A 76 12.21 1.82 -28.27
N HIS A 77 12.41 2.43 -27.09
CA HIS A 77 12.31 1.72 -25.82
C HIS A 77 10.92 1.07 -25.62
N PRO A 78 10.82 -0.16 -25.08
CA PRO A 78 9.52 -0.85 -24.87
C PRO A 78 8.48 0.01 -24.15
N VAL A 79 8.90 0.75 -23.12
CA VAL A 79 7.99 1.66 -22.40
C VAL A 79 7.46 2.78 -23.29
N MET A 80 8.32 3.42 -24.08
CA MET A 80 7.88 4.48 -24.99
C MET A 80 7.01 3.94 -26.11
N ARG A 81 7.29 2.72 -26.59
CA ARG A 81 6.44 2.04 -27.59
C ARG A 81 5.06 1.70 -27.05
N ALA A 82 4.96 1.31 -25.78
CA ALA A 82 3.68 1.07 -25.12
C ALA A 82 2.92 2.38 -24.86
N LEU A 83 3.63 3.47 -24.57
CA LEU A 83 3.03 4.77 -24.29
C LEU A 83 2.62 5.54 -25.56
N LEU A 84 3.32 5.33 -26.68
CA LEU A 84 3.13 6.04 -27.95
C LEU A 84 1.65 6.14 -28.42
N PRO A 85 0.85 5.05 -28.43
CA PRO A 85 -0.55 5.11 -28.87
C PRO A 85 -1.45 5.96 -27.96
N HIS A 86 -0.97 6.26 -26.75
CA HIS A 86 -1.73 6.92 -25.69
C HIS A 86 -1.39 8.42 -25.56
N LEU A 87 -0.29 8.88 -26.16
CA LEU A 87 0.15 10.27 -26.10
C LEU A 87 -0.92 11.22 -26.66
N GLU A 88 -1.36 10.99 -27.90
CA GLU A 88 -2.40 11.79 -28.53
C GLU A 88 -3.79 11.47 -27.95
N ALA A 89 -4.09 10.19 -27.75
CA ALA A 89 -5.42 9.73 -27.30
C ALA A 89 -5.83 10.31 -25.94
N PHE A 90 -4.87 10.56 -25.04
CA PHE A 90 -5.11 11.18 -23.74
C PHE A 90 -4.51 12.58 -23.60
N GLN A 91 -4.06 13.20 -24.71
CA GLN A 91 -3.49 14.55 -24.72
C GLN A 91 -2.38 14.74 -23.68
N LEU A 92 -1.46 13.78 -23.61
CA LEU A 92 -0.31 13.84 -22.71
C LEU A 92 0.69 14.85 -23.31
N PRO A 93 1.06 15.94 -22.62
CA PRO A 93 1.97 16.94 -23.16
C PRO A 93 3.42 16.45 -23.10
N GLN A 94 4.20 16.69 -24.17
CA GLN A 94 5.62 16.37 -24.19
C GLN A 94 6.38 17.02 -23.04
N SER A 95 6.10 18.30 -22.77
CA SER A 95 6.73 19.06 -21.71
C SER A 95 6.53 18.41 -20.33
N GLU A 96 5.37 17.83 -20.06
CA GLU A 96 5.09 17.17 -18.77
C GLU A 96 5.89 15.85 -18.61
N LEU A 97 6.17 15.11 -19.70
CA LEU A 97 7.07 13.96 -19.62
C LEU A 97 8.54 14.40 -19.44
N GLU A 98 8.93 15.50 -20.08
CA GLU A 98 10.27 16.08 -19.91
C GLU A 98 10.48 16.63 -18.50
N GLU A 99 9.46 17.23 -17.88
CA GLU A 99 9.51 17.69 -16.49
C GLU A 99 9.73 16.56 -15.48
N ILE A 100 9.24 15.34 -15.76
CA ILE A 100 9.54 14.16 -14.92
C ILE A 100 11.04 13.84 -14.98
N VAL A 101 11.65 13.93 -16.17
CA VAL A 101 13.11 13.76 -16.35
C VAL A 101 13.86 14.86 -15.61
N ASP A 102 13.42 16.12 -15.72
CA ASP A 102 13.99 17.25 -14.97
C ASP A 102 13.93 17.01 -13.46
N GLY A 103 12.87 16.37 -12.97
CA GLY A 103 12.71 15.99 -11.57
C GLY A 103 13.79 15.02 -11.10
N MET A 104 14.10 13.99 -11.90
CA MET A 104 15.17 13.05 -11.58
C MET A 104 16.56 13.67 -11.71
N GLU A 105 16.76 14.64 -12.62
CA GLU A 105 18.02 15.39 -12.70
C GLU A 105 18.28 16.21 -11.43
N MET A 106 17.23 16.68 -10.73
CA MET A 106 17.38 17.35 -9.45
C MET A 106 18.01 16.41 -8.40
N ASP A 107 17.68 15.13 -8.41
CA ASP A 107 18.25 14.14 -7.49
C ASP A 107 19.74 13.87 -7.70
N LEU A 108 20.31 14.29 -8.83
CA LEU A 108 21.75 14.20 -9.10
C LEU A 108 22.55 15.40 -8.59
N SER A 109 21.90 16.54 -8.37
CA SER A 109 22.56 17.82 -8.07
C SER A 109 22.18 18.39 -6.70
N MET A 110 21.00 18.06 -6.18
CA MET A 110 20.42 18.65 -4.97
C MET A 110 20.49 17.65 -3.81
N VAL A 111 21.51 17.78 -2.98
CA VAL A 111 21.64 16.95 -1.75
C VAL A 111 20.73 17.45 -0.63
N ARG A 112 20.47 18.77 -0.59
CA ARG A 112 19.64 19.42 0.46
C ARG A 112 18.87 20.59 -0.14
N TYR A 113 17.59 20.68 0.20
CA TYR A 113 16.73 21.81 -0.18
C TYR A 113 16.84 22.94 0.83
N GLN A 114 17.09 24.17 0.37
CA GLN A 114 17.21 25.33 1.28
C GLN A 114 15.84 25.73 1.81
N ARG A 115 14.86 25.88 0.91
CA ARG A 115 13.51 26.34 1.23
C ARG A 115 12.47 25.31 0.84
N PHE A 116 11.30 25.37 1.47
CA PHE A 116 10.18 24.52 1.11
C PHE A 116 9.73 24.74 -0.34
N GLN A 117 9.86 25.95 -0.88
CA GLN A 117 9.55 26.21 -2.30
C GLN A 117 10.42 25.41 -3.26
N ASP A 118 11.68 25.16 -2.90
CA ASP A 118 12.61 24.40 -3.72
C ASP A 118 12.25 22.90 -3.66
N LEU A 119 11.87 22.41 -2.47
CA LEU A 119 11.31 21.05 -2.31
C LEU A 119 9.97 20.90 -3.04
N LEU A 120 9.12 21.93 -3.02
CA LEU A 120 7.83 21.88 -3.69
C LEU A 120 7.98 21.79 -5.21
N LEU A 121 8.99 22.44 -5.80
CA LEU A 121 9.34 22.27 -7.21
C LEU A 121 9.74 20.83 -7.51
N TYR A 122 10.52 20.20 -6.63
CA TYR A 122 10.83 18.78 -6.73
C TYR A 122 9.57 17.93 -6.69
N CYS A 123 8.72 18.08 -5.65
CA CYS A 123 7.46 17.35 -5.54
C CYS A 123 6.53 17.56 -6.74
N HIS A 124 6.50 18.78 -7.30
CA HIS A 124 5.76 19.08 -8.51
C HIS A 124 6.23 18.21 -9.67
N ARG A 125 7.53 18.16 -9.96
CA ARG A 125 8.10 17.43 -11.10
C ARG A 125 7.95 15.92 -10.95
N VAL A 126 8.30 15.37 -9.79
CA VAL A 126 8.38 13.92 -9.58
C VAL A 126 7.03 13.26 -9.30
N ALA A 127 6.02 14.03 -8.87
CA ALA A 127 4.72 13.48 -8.51
C ALA A 127 3.51 14.33 -8.95
N GLY A 128 3.58 15.65 -8.84
CA GLY A 128 2.48 16.53 -9.24
C GLY A 128 2.16 16.43 -10.75
N VAL A 129 3.18 16.48 -11.61
CA VAL A 129 3.06 16.31 -13.06
C VAL A 129 2.56 14.89 -13.40
N VAL A 130 3.07 13.87 -12.72
CA VAL A 130 2.60 12.48 -12.85
C VAL A 130 1.10 12.39 -12.51
N GLY A 131 0.65 13.08 -11.46
CA GLY A 131 -0.77 13.18 -11.09
C GLY A 131 -1.62 13.78 -12.21
N LYS A 132 -1.18 14.88 -12.83
CA LYS A 132 -1.88 15.50 -13.96
C LYS A 132 -1.97 14.56 -15.17
N LEU A 133 -0.88 13.88 -15.52
CA LEU A 133 -0.86 12.90 -16.62
C LEU A 133 -1.81 11.72 -16.31
N ALA A 134 -1.81 11.22 -15.08
CA ALA A 134 -2.71 10.17 -14.64
C ALA A 134 -4.19 10.61 -14.71
N ALA A 135 -4.50 11.84 -14.29
CA ALA A 135 -5.87 12.37 -14.36
C ALA A 135 -6.38 12.51 -15.80
N ARG A 136 -5.51 12.84 -16.77
CA ARG A 136 -5.84 12.81 -18.20
C ARG A 136 -6.20 11.40 -18.67
N ILE A 137 -5.41 10.39 -18.29
CA ILE A 137 -5.67 8.97 -18.61
C ILE A 137 -6.97 8.50 -17.96
N PHE A 138 -7.23 8.89 -16.71
CA PHE A 138 -8.48 8.57 -16.01
C PHE A 138 -9.67 9.35 -16.56
N GLY A 139 -9.44 10.43 -17.29
CA GLY A 139 -10.47 11.30 -17.84
C GLY A 139 -11.09 12.24 -16.82
N TYR A 140 -11.40 13.44 -17.29
CA TYR A 140 -12.01 14.52 -16.52
C TYR A 140 -12.89 15.37 -17.43
N ARG A 141 -13.74 16.21 -16.84
CA ARG A 141 -14.62 17.15 -17.54
C ARG A 141 -14.32 18.60 -17.19
N ASP A 142 -13.73 18.84 -16.02
CA ASP A 142 -13.43 20.16 -15.49
C ASP A 142 -11.93 20.26 -15.19
N GLU A 143 -11.27 21.29 -15.71
CA GLU A 143 -9.82 21.49 -15.59
C GLU A 143 -9.33 21.57 -14.15
N ARG A 144 -10.20 21.94 -13.19
CA ARG A 144 -9.88 21.88 -11.75
C ARG A 144 -9.49 20.47 -11.29
N THR A 145 -9.91 19.43 -12.01
CA THR A 145 -9.47 18.05 -11.78
C THR A 145 -7.95 17.87 -12.00
N LEU A 146 -7.32 18.65 -12.88
CA LEU A 146 -5.87 18.63 -13.04
C LEU A 146 -5.16 19.28 -11.85
N GLU A 147 -5.71 20.37 -11.29
CA GLU A 147 -5.21 20.98 -10.05
C GLU A 147 -5.36 20.03 -8.86
N TYR A 148 -6.53 19.36 -8.73
CA TYR A 148 -6.73 18.28 -7.77
C TYR A 148 -5.63 17.22 -7.88
N ALA A 149 -5.37 16.75 -9.08
CA ALA A 149 -4.44 15.65 -9.30
C ALA A 149 -2.99 16.06 -9.04
N HIS A 150 -2.63 17.31 -9.34
CA HIS A 150 -1.34 17.89 -8.98
C HIS A 150 -1.18 17.95 -7.46
N GLU A 151 -2.14 18.53 -6.74
CA GLU A 151 -2.10 18.63 -5.27
C GLU A 151 -2.06 17.26 -4.60
N LEU A 152 -2.79 16.29 -5.14
CA LEU A 152 -2.74 14.92 -4.66
C LEU A 152 -1.38 14.27 -4.90
N GLY A 153 -0.76 14.50 -6.06
CA GLY A 153 0.60 14.03 -6.36
C GLY A 153 1.63 14.63 -5.39
N VAL A 154 1.54 15.93 -5.12
CA VAL A 154 2.38 16.60 -4.11
C VAL A 154 2.18 15.97 -2.72
N ALA A 155 0.93 15.74 -2.31
CA ALA A 155 0.63 15.09 -1.03
C ALA A 155 1.24 13.68 -0.92
N PHE A 156 1.22 12.90 -2.01
CA PHE A 156 1.87 11.59 -2.06
C PHE A 156 3.38 11.69 -1.89
N GLN A 157 4.01 12.63 -2.57
CA GLN A 157 5.46 12.80 -2.47
C GLN A 157 5.90 13.26 -1.09
N LEU A 158 5.17 14.20 -0.48
CA LEU A 158 5.43 14.62 0.89
C LEU A 158 5.27 13.44 1.86
N THR A 159 4.26 12.60 1.65
CA THR A 159 4.06 11.39 2.46
C THR A 159 5.21 10.40 2.27
N ASN A 160 5.75 10.22 1.06
CA ASN A 160 6.92 9.39 0.82
C ASN A 160 8.15 9.95 1.55
N ILE A 161 8.42 11.25 1.43
CA ILE A 161 9.51 11.93 2.15
C ILE A 161 9.38 11.72 3.66
N ILE A 162 8.19 11.90 4.23
CA ILE A 162 7.93 11.72 5.67
C ILE A 162 8.16 10.27 6.09
N ARG A 163 7.65 9.31 5.31
CA ARG A 163 7.77 7.88 5.59
C ARG A 163 9.22 7.40 5.54
N ASP A 164 10.00 7.93 4.60
CA ASP A 164 11.30 7.38 4.22
C ASP A 164 12.48 8.22 4.74
N VAL A 165 12.26 9.25 5.58
CA VAL A 165 13.34 10.11 6.15
C VAL A 165 14.54 9.30 6.65
N GLY A 166 14.32 8.19 7.37
CA GLY A 166 15.40 7.34 7.85
C GLY A 166 16.12 6.56 6.74
N GLU A 167 15.41 6.09 5.71
CA GLU A 167 16.00 5.43 4.54
C GLU A 167 16.83 6.43 3.71
N ASP A 168 16.32 7.64 3.54
CA ASP A 168 17.03 8.73 2.85
C ASP A 168 18.29 9.14 3.60
N ALA A 169 18.21 9.27 4.94
CA ALA A 169 19.36 9.59 5.77
C ALA A 169 20.48 8.53 5.68
N ARG A 170 20.14 7.24 5.50
CA ARG A 170 21.14 6.17 5.23
C ARG A 170 21.89 6.35 3.91
N ARG A 171 21.32 7.09 2.98
CA ARG A 171 21.92 7.45 1.68
C ARG A 171 22.56 8.85 1.71
N ASP A 172 22.75 9.43 2.89
CA ASP A 172 23.22 10.81 3.10
C ASP A 172 22.34 11.88 2.42
N ARG A 173 21.02 11.60 2.33
CA ARG A 173 20.02 12.51 1.76
C ARG A 173 19.08 13.03 2.83
N ILE A 174 18.76 14.33 2.73
CA ILE A 174 17.74 14.97 3.56
C ILE A 174 16.87 15.86 2.66
N TYR A 175 15.65 15.41 2.40
CA TYR A 175 14.67 16.19 1.63
C TYR A 175 14.03 17.32 2.45
N LEU A 176 13.99 17.18 3.78
CA LEU A 176 13.42 18.19 4.67
C LEU A 176 14.15 19.54 4.51
N PRO A 177 13.45 20.67 4.30
CA PRO A 177 14.09 21.94 4.01
C PRO A 177 14.96 22.48 5.15
N MET A 178 16.13 23.00 4.81
CA MET A 178 17.09 23.56 5.79
C MET A 178 16.50 24.70 6.62
N GLU A 179 15.70 25.58 6.02
CA GLU A 179 15.01 26.66 6.74
C GLU A 179 14.07 26.13 7.83
N GLU A 180 13.52 24.92 7.65
CA GLU A 180 12.59 24.29 8.58
C GLU A 180 13.32 23.53 9.67
N LEU A 181 14.42 22.85 9.32
CA LEU A 181 15.35 22.31 10.31
C LEU A 181 15.79 23.42 11.28
N GLN A 182 16.16 24.59 10.75
CA GLN A 182 16.51 25.77 11.55
C GLN A 182 15.34 26.28 12.38
N ARG A 183 14.15 26.43 11.78
CA ARG A 183 12.94 26.90 12.47
C ARG A 183 12.58 26.06 13.69
N PHE A 184 12.74 24.75 13.59
CA PHE A 184 12.43 23.80 14.66
C PHE A 184 13.63 23.48 15.57
N ASN A 185 14.78 24.14 15.35
CA ASN A 185 16.04 23.85 16.04
C ASN A 185 16.42 22.36 15.99
N CYS A 186 16.20 21.72 14.83
CA CYS A 186 16.55 20.32 14.57
C CYS A 186 17.85 20.30 13.75
N PRO A 187 19.01 19.98 14.36
CA PRO A 187 20.24 19.79 13.61
C PRO A 187 20.09 18.70 12.55
N ALA A 188 20.71 18.89 11.38
CA ALA A 188 20.74 17.85 10.36
C ALA A 188 21.43 16.57 10.86
N MET A 189 22.38 16.70 11.81
CA MET A 189 23.05 15.56 12.41
C MET A 189 22.13 14.67 13.23
N ASP A 190 21.09 15.21 13.89
CA ASP A 190 20.09 14.40 14.59
C ASP A 190 19.43 13.41 13.61
N ILE A 191 19.11 13.88 12.39
CA ILE A 191 18.50 13.04 11.35
C ILE A 191 19.50 11.99 10.85
N LEU A 192 20.75 12.39 10.56
CA LEU A 192 21.79 11.48 10.06
C LEU A 192 22.23 10.44 11.10
N HIS A 193 22.14 10.76 12.39
CA HIS A 193 22.43 9.85 13.50
C HIS A 193 21.19 9.10 14.02
N TYR A 194 20.03 9.30 13.40
CA TYR A 194 18.77 8.65 13.78
C TYR A 194 18.29 8.97 15.21
N GLU A 195 18.58 10.19 15.68
CA GLU A 195 18.19 10.69 16.99
C GLU A 195 16.74 11.17 16.99
N GLU A 196 15.89 10.55 17.81
CA GLU A 196 14.47 10.88 17.96
C GLU A 196 14.26 12.07 18.92
N SER A 197 14.90 13.21 18.63
CA SER A 197 14.85 14.41 19.47
C SER A 197 13.46 15.06 19.49
N GLU A 198 13.14 15.83 20.53
CA GLU A 198 11.87 16.57 20.60
C GLU A 198 11.75 17.61 19.47
N ALA A 199 12.88 18.19 19.05
CA ALA A 199 12.94 19.07 17.88
C ALA A 199 12.54 18.33 16.59
N PHE A 200 13.08 17.12 16.38
CA PHE A 200 12.71 16.29 15.25
C PHE A 200 11.24 15.88 15.28
N LYS A 201 10.70 15.49 16.45
CA LYS A 201 9.26 15.18 16.61
C LYS A 201 8.37 16.35 16.20
N ALA A 202 8.70 17.56 16.65
CA ALA A 202 7.95 18.77 16.30
C ALA A 202 8.03 19.09 14.81
N LEU A 203 9.22 18.96 14.20
CA LEU A 203 9.43 19.12 12.76
C LEU A 203 8.58 18.11 11.97
N MET A 204 8.59 16.83 12.35
CA MET A 204 7.82 15.80 11.64
C MET A 204 6.31 16.00 11.78
N ALA A 205 5.81 16.40 12.95
CA ALA A 205 4.41 16.76 13.13
C ALA A 205 3.99 17.92 12.21
N PHE A 206 4.87 18.91 12.03
CA PHE A 206 4.64 20.01 11.09
C PHE A 206 4.59 19.53 9.63
N GLN A 207 5.47 18.62 9.21
CA GLN A 207 5.43 18.05 7.86
C GLN A 207 4.19 17.20 7.61
N ILE A 208 3.77 16.41 8.60
CA ILE A 208 2.53 15.61 8.54
C ILE A 208 1.32 16.51 8.32
N GLU A 209 1.20 17.59 9.10
CA GLU A 209 0.08 18.53 8.94
C GLU A 209 0.13 19.23 7.58
N ARG A 210 1.31 19.56 7.06
CA ARG A 210 1.47 20.07 5.69
C ARG A 210 0.98 19.07 4.64
N ALA A 211 1.34 17.80 4.74
CA ALA A 211 0.84 16.78 3.81
C ALA A 211 -0.69 16.68 3.90
N HIS A 212 -1.28 16.74 5.09
CA HIS A 212 -2.73 16.83 5.28
C HIS A 212 -3.36 18.07 4.63
N GLN A 213 -2.69 19.22 4.65
CA GLN A 213 -3.17 20.43 3.95
C GLN A 213 -3.28 20.20 2.44
N HIS A 214 -2.28 19.58 1.81
CA HIS A 214 -2.33 19.23 0.38
C HIS A 214 -3.45 18.22 0.08
N TYR A 215 -3.67 17.23 0.95
CA TYR A 215 -4.82 16.32 0.82
C TYR A 215 -6.16 17.07 0.86
N ARG A 216 -6.35 17.98 1.83
CA ARG A 216 -7.60 18.76 1.94
C ARG A 216 -7.81 19.64 0.72
N LYS A 217 -6.77 20.35 0.28
CA LYS A 217 -6.81 21.18 -0.94
C LYS A 217 -7.18 20.35 -2.17
N ALA A 218 -6.60 19.17 -2.34
CA ALA A 218 -6.98 18.26 -3.40
C ALA A 218 -8.50 17.92 -3.34
N TRP A 219 -9.04 17.60 -2.16
CA TRP A 219 -10.46 17.30 -2.02
C TRP A 219 -11.39 18.46 -2.34
N GLU A 220 -10.99 19.68 -1.99
CA GLU A 220 -11.74 20.90 -2.31
C GLU A 220 -11.77 21.16 -3.83
N LEU A 221 -10.70 20.80 -4.53
CA LEU A 221 -10.56 21.00 -5.97
C LEU A 221 -11.31 19.96 -6.81
N LEU A 222 -11.55 18.75 -6.29
CA LEU A 222 -12.15 17.64 -7.06
C LEU A 222 -13.65 17.86 -7.32
N PRO A 223 -14.06 18.14 -8.59
CA PRO A 223 -15.45 18.38 -8.92
C PRO A 223 -16.28 17.10 -8.78
N ALA A 224 -17.54 17.24 -8.33
CA ALA A 224 -18.43 16.09 -8.12
C ALA A 224 -18.62 15.24 -9.39
N ALA A 225 -18.61 15.88 -10.56
CA ALA A 225 -18.76 15.22 -11.86
C ALA A 225 -17.60 14.24 -12.19
N ASP A 226 -16.39 14.51 -11.69
CA ASP A 226 -15.18 13.76 -12.01
C ASP A 226 -14.77 12.76 -10.92
N ARG A 227 -15.44 12.75 -9.75
CA ARG A 227 -15.17 11.78 -8.67
C ARG A 227 -15.21 10.33 -9.14
N LYS A 228 -16.11 9.99 -10.07
CA LYS A 228 -16.24 8.63 -10.59
C LYS A 228 -15.06 8.21 -11.45
N SER A 229 -14.57 9.09 -12.33
CA SER A 229 -13.41 8.79 -13.17
C SER A 229 -12.12 8.78 -12.35
N GLN A 230 -12.03 9.63 -11.33
CA GLN A 230 -10.86 9.75 -10.44
C GLN A 230 -10.85 8.73 -9.28
N ARG A 231 -11.72 7.71 -9.28
CA ARG A 231 -11.73 6.63 -8.29
C ARG A 231 -10.36 5.97 -8.03
N PRO A 232 -9.51 5.70 -9.04
CA PRO A 232 -8.18 5.16 -8.78
C PRO A 232 -7.31 6.10 -7.94
N GLY A 233 -7.34 7.40 -8.22
CA GLY A 233 -6.64 8.43 -7.44
C GLY A 233 -7.16 8.52 -6.01
N LEU A 234 -8.49 8.50 -5.82
CA LEU A 234 -9.14 8.46 -4.51
C LEU A 234 -8.74 7.23 -3.69
N LEU A 235 -8.67 6.05 -4.30
CA LEU A 235 -8.25 4.82 -3.64
C LEU A 235 -6.79 4.89 -3.19
N MET A 236 -5.91 5.38 -4.08
CA MET A 236 -4.50 5.61 -3.74
C MET A 236 -4.37 6.61 -2.59
N ALA A 237 -5.20 7.65 -2.58
CA ALA A 237 -5.21 8.63 -1.51
C ALA A 237 -5.60 8.04 -0.16
N ALA A 238 -6.61 7.16 -0.12
CA ALA A 238 -6.98 6.46 1.10
C ALA A 238 -5.81 5.62 1.64
N ILE A 239 -5.06 4.93 0.77
CA ILE A 239 -3.91 4.12 1.17
C ILE A 239 -2.79 5.00 1.74
N TYR A 240 -2.40 6.06 1.03
CA TYR A 240 -1.32 6.93 1.46
C TYR A 240 -1.68 7.72 2.73
N ARG A 241 -2.92 8.19 2.84
CA ARG A 241 -3.40 8.86 4.05
C ARG A 241 -3.39 7.93 5.25
N ALA A 242 -3.81 6.68 5.09
CA ALA A 242 -3.73 5.69 6.15
C ALA A 242 -2.28 5.45 6.62
N THR A 243 -1.32 5.45 5.69
CA THR A 243 0.12 5.40 6.04
C THR A 243 0.55 6.63 6.85
N LEU A 244 0.12 7.83 6.45
CA LEU A 244 0.45 9.06 7.17
C LEU A 244 -0.18 9.11 8.58
N GLU A 245 -1.40 8.62 8.71
CA GLU A 245 -2.11 8.48 9.99
C GLU A 245 -1.43 7.43 10.89
N GLU A 246 -0.97 6.32 10.34
CA GLU A 246 -0.17 5.31 11.05
C GLU A 246 1.16 5.88 11.57
N ILE A 247 1.89 6.63 10.75
CA ILE A 247 3.10 7.37 11.18
C ILE A 247 2.80 8.30 12.37
N SER A 248 1.67 9.02 12.29
CA SER A 248 1.26 9.96 13.32
C SER A 248 0.93 9.25 14.64
N LEU A 249 0.24 8.12 14.58
CA LEU A 249 -0.17 7.33 15.73
C LEU A 249 1.00 6.60 16.41
N ASP A 250 1.91 6.04 15.62
CA ASP A 250 3.06 5.30 16.16
C ASP A 250 4.09 6.23 16.81
N GLY A 251 4.12 7.49 16.40
CA GLY A 251 5.08 8.50 16.85
C GLY A 251 5.94 8.94 15.67
N PRO A 252 5.77 10.18 15.18
CA PRO A 252 6.43 10.65 13.95
C PRO A 252 7.94 10.50 13.92
N ALA A 253 8.62 10.48 15.07
CA ALA A 253 10.06 10.32 15.13
C ALA A 253 10.55 8.91 14.77
N LYS A 254 9.70 7.88 14.90
CA LYS A 254 10.07 6.49 14.64
C LYS A 254 10.44 6.22 13.20
N VAL A 255 10.08 7.09 12.25
CA VAL A 255 10.44 6.97 10.82
C VAL A 255 11.96 6.98 10.60
N LEU A 256 12.75 7.49 11.54
CA LEU A 256 14.23 7.40 11.49
C LEU A 256 14.71 5.95 11.63
N ASN A 257 14.13 5.25 12.60
CA ASN A 257 14.63 3.96 13.08
C ASN A 257 13.81 2.76 12.59
N GLN A 258 12.59 2.98 12.11
CA GLN A 258 11.64 1.94 11.76
C GLN A 258 11.09 2.16 10.36
N ARG A 259 11.10 1.09 9.56
CA ARG A 259 10.39 1.10 8.29
C ARG A 259 8.93 0.79 8.54
N LEU A 260 8.07 1.79 8.32
CA LEU A 260 6.64 1.59 8.25
C LEU A 260 6.30 1.02 6.88
N SER A 261 6.28 -0.32 6.80
CA SER A 261 5.52 -1.01 5.76
C SER A 261 4.13 -1.22 6.31
N LEU A 262 3.10 -0.71 5.61
CA LEU A 262 1.76 -1.29 5.71
C LEU A 262 1.95 -2.81 5.66
N THR A 263 1.60 -3.50 6.75
CA THR A 263 2.08 -4.86 6.96
C THR A 263 1.69 -5.71 5.77
N ARG A 264 2.67 -6.16 4.97
CA ARG A 264 2.44 -7.24 4.02
C ARG A 264 2.02 -8.41 4.89
N CYS A 265 0.84 -8.97 4.65
CA CYS A 265 0.49 -10.25 5.22
C CYS A 265 1.49 -11.29 4.65
N ALA A 266 2.62 -11.48 5.33
CA ALA A 266 3.72 -12.31 4.90
C ALA A 266 3.24 -13.77 4.82
N SER A 267 2.86 -14.20 3.62
CA SER A 267 3.03 -15.55 3.06
C SER A 267 2.32 -15.60 1.70
N CYS A 268 2.98 -15.12 0.66
CA CYS A 268 2.61 -15.48 -0.71
C CYS A 268 3.90 -15.77 -1.46
N GLY A 269 4.53 -16.90 -1.15
CA GLY A 269 5.35 -17.58 -2.14
C GLY A 269 4.41 -18.47 -2.95
N TRP A 270 4.19 -18.14 -4.22
CA TRP A 270 3.69 -19.11 -5.19
C TRP A 270 4.32 -18.85 -6.56
N PRO A 271 4.94 -19.85 -7.21
CA PRO A 271 5.61 -19.70 -8.50
C PRO A 271 4.60 -19.79 -9.67
N GLY A 272 5.02 -19.29 -10.85
CA GLY A 272 4.23 -19.16 -12.09
C GLY A 272 3.43 -20.40 -12.52
N LYS A 273 2.33 -20.24 -13.29
CA LYS A 273 2.29 -19.98 -14.74
C LYS A 273 0.86 -19.59 -15.20
N PRO A 274 0.69 -19.07 -16.45
CA PRO A 274 -0.56 -18.47 -16.94
C PRO A 274 -1.46 -19.38 -17.81
N GLY A 275 -2.75 -19.02 -17.91
CA GLY A 275 -3.72 -19.36 -19.00
C GLY A 275 -5.07 -19.95 -18.54
N PRO A 276 -6.17 -19.96 -19.35
CA PRO A 276 -6.56 -19.11 -20.49
C PRO A 276 -7.89 -18.34 -20.28
N SER A 277 -8.21 -17.48 -21.25
CA SER A 277 -9.37 -16.58 -21.41
C SER A 277 -10.77 -17.17 -21.18
N ALA A 278 -11.70 -16.36 -20.66
CA ALA A 278 -13.13 -16.48 -20.95
C ALA A 278 -13.82 -15.10 -20.97
N THR A 279 -14.54 -14.85 -22.06
CA THR A 279 -15.39 -13.70 -22.34
C THR A 279 -16.69 -13.76 -21.53
N SER A 280 -17.16 -12.63 -20.98
CA SER A 280 -18.59 -12.31 -20.84
C SER A 280 -18.78 -10.86 -20.43
N ARG A 281 -19.76 -10.23 -21.08
CA ARG A 281 -20.28 -8.89 -20.82
C ARG A 281 -21.05 -8.93 -19.50
N GLU A 282 -20.60 -8.18 -18.50
CA GLU A 282 -21.42 -7.53 -17.47
C GLU A 282 -20.49 -6.73 -16.56
N ALA A 283 -20.86 -5.48 -16.26
CA ALA A 283 -20.06 -4.58 -15.44
C ALA A 283 -20.04 -5.09 -13.98
N GLN A 284 -18.95 -5.74 -13.57
CA GLN A 284 -18.80 -6.32 -12.24
C GLN A 284 -17.42 -5.96 -11.65
N GLY A 285 -17.46 -5.24 -10.53
CA GLY A 285 -16.28 -4.79 -9.78
C GLY A 285 -15.53 -5.96 -9.16
N GLY A 286 -14.51 -6.46 -9.86
CA GLY A 286 -13.67 -7.57 -9.39
C GLY A 286 -12.55 -7.10 -8.46
N GLY A 287 -12.81 -7.02 -7.16
CA GLY A 287 -11.79 -6.80 -6.14
C GLY A 287 -11.14 -8.11 -5.70
N GLY A 288 -9.88 -8.31 -6.09
CA GLY A 288 -9.03 -9.38 -5.56
C GLY A 288 -8.78 -9.20 -4.06
N GLY A 289 -9.09 -10.22 -3.26
CA GLY A 289 -9.22 -10.12 -1.81
C GLY A 289 -7.98 -9.66 -1.03
N ARG A 290 -8.20 -8.71 -0.11
CA ARG A 290 -7.39 -8.50 1.11
C ARG A 290 -8.34 -8.38 2.30
N ARG A 291 -8.41 -9.44 3.13
CA ARG A 291 -9.57 -9.79 3.95
C ARG A 291 -9.99 -8.84 5.10
N LEU A 292 -9.12 -7.97 5.63
CA LEU A 292 -9.50 -6.92 6.60
C LEU A 292 -9.28 -5.52 6.03
N ALA A 293 -8.16 -5.31 5.32
CA ALA A 293 -7.84 -4.05 4.66
C ALA A 293 -8.88 -3.64 3.60
N GLY A 294 -9.44 -4.59 2.86
CA GLY A 294 -10.51 -4.32 1.90
C GLY A 294 -11.82 -3.93 2.58
N LEU A 295 -12.13 -4.54 3.73
CA LEU A 295 -13.29 -4.15 4.55
C LEU A 295 -13.08 -2.79 5.21
N ALA A 296 -11.88 -2.50 5.72
CA ALA A 296 -11.51 -1.21 6.28
C ALA A 296 -11.66 -0.09 5.25
N ALA A 297 -11.08 -0.27 4.06
CA ALA A 297 -11.22 0.68 2.96
C ALA A 297 -12.69 0.86 2.53
N ALA A 298 -13.46 -0.23 2.51
CA ALA A 298 -14.88 -0.14 2.17
C ALA A 298 -15.69 0.65 3.20
N VAL A 299 -15.42 0.47 4.50
CA VAL A 299 -16.09 1.21 5.59
C VAL A 299 -15.75 2.70 5.52
N GLU A 300 -14.49 3.05 5.32
CA GLU A 300 -14.06 4.44 5.13
C GLU A 300 -14.71 5.07 3.89
N LEU A 301 -14.81 4.33 2.79
CA LEU A 301 -15.38 4.82 1.54
C LEU A 301 -16.91 4.85 1.53
N ALA A 302 -17.59 4.09 2.39
CA ALA A 302 -19.06 4.02 2.44
C ALA A 302 -19.71 5.37 2.81
N GLY A 303 -18.99 6.26 3.50
CA GLY A 303 -19.46 7.62 3.76
C GLY A 303 -19.41 8.55 2.53
N HIS A 304 -18.73 8.13 1.46
CA HIS A 304 -18.40 8.98 0.32
C HIS A 304 -18.84 8.41 -1.03
N ALA A 305 -19.13 7.12 -1.10
CA ALA A 305 -19.58 6.42 -2.29
C ALA A 305 -20.46 5.22 -1.93
N ASP A 306 -21.28 4.78 -2.88
CA ASP A 306 -21.91 3.47 -2.78
C ASP A 306 -20.85 2.38 -3.04
N VAL A 307 -20.63 1.51 -2.05
CA VAL A 307 -19.52 0.56 -2.01
C VAL A 307 -20.05 -0.87 -1.92
N THR A 308 -19.75 -1.68 -2.92
CA THR A 308 -20.00 -3.12 -2.92
C THR A 308 -18.69 -3.88 -2.76
N VAL A 309 -18.62 -4.75 -1.75
CA VAL A 309 -17.45 -5.59 -1.48
C VAL A 309 -17.69 -7.00 -2.03
N TYR A 310 -16.71 -7.53 -2.77
CA TYR A 310 -16.72 -8.90 -3.29
C TYR A 310 -15.61 -9.71 -2.61
N GLU A 311 -15.97 -10.86 -2.01
CA GLU A 311 -15.00 -11.79 -1.41
C GLU A 311 -14.80 -12.98 -2.35
N ALA A 312 -13.53 -13.28 -2.67
CA ALA A 312 -13.18 -14.39 -3.57
C ALA A 312 -13.28 -15.77 -2.88
N GLY A 313 -13.28 -15.81 -1.54
CA GLY A 313 -13.45 -17.03 -0.76
C GLY A 313 -14.91 -17.34 -0.41
N ARG A 314 -15.24 -18.62 -0.21
CA ARG A 314 -16.55 -19.05 0.32
C ARG A 314 -16.83 -18.57 1.76
N GLU A 315 -15.78 -18.20 2.49
CA GLU A 315 -15.85 -17.68 3.86
C GLU A 315 -14.98 -16.41 3.96
N PRO A 316 -15.52 -15.31 4.50
CA PRO A 316 -14.76 -14.07 4.76
C PRO A 316 -13.75 -14.27 5.91
N GLY A 317 -12.71 -13.42 6.00
CA GLY A 317 -11.84 -13.34 7.19
C GLY A 317 -10.39 -13.82 7.02
N GLY A 318 -10.05 -14.51 5.95
CA GLY A 318 -8.63 -14.66 5.59
C GLY A 318 -7.90 -15.87 6.10
N ARG A 319 -6.64 -15.65 6.53
CA ARG A 319 -5.85 -16.68 7.21
C ARG A 319 -6.33 -16.87 8.66
N ALA A 320 -7.06 -15.89 9.20
CA ALA A 320 -7.86 -16.03 10.41
C ALA A 320 -9.04 -16.96 10.10
N ARG A 321 -9.13 -18.07 10.83
CA ARG A 321 -10.15 -19.11 10.69
C ARG A 321 -10.52 -19.57 12.10
N CYS A 322 -11.82 -19.63 12.35
CA CYS A 322 -12.35 -20.35 13.50
C CYS A 322 -12.28 -21.86 13.22
N SER A 323 -11.54 -22.59 14.05
CA SER A 323 -11.51 -24.05 14.05
C SER A 323 -11.97 -24.59 15.41
N GLY A 324 -12.75 -25.68 15.40
CA GLY A 324 -13.28 -26.30 16.62
C GLY A 324 -14.69 -26.88 16.45
N ARG A 325 -15.15 -27.66 17.43
CA ARG A 325 -16.50 -28.28 17.48
C ARG A 325 -17.22 -27.83 18.75
N GLY A 326 -18.49 -27.44 18.64
CA GLY A 326 -19.30 -26.98 19.78
C GLY A 326 -18.81 -25.63 20.33
N ASP A 327 -18.92 -25.43 21.65
CA ASP A 327 -18.50 -24.20 22.35
C ASP A 327 -16.98 -23.98 22.34
N ASP A 328 -16.19 -24.97 21.93
CA ASP A 328 -14.73 -24.90 21.80
C ASP A 328 -14.31 -24.44 20.39
N ARG A 329 -14.83 -23.29 19.94
CA ARG A 329 -14.37 -22.61 18.71
C ARG A 329 -13.20 -21.68 19.03
N PHE A 330 -12.05 -21.93 18.40
CA PHE A 330 -10.86 -21.10 18.55
C PHE A 330 -10.47 -20.47 17.21
N ASP A 331 -10.25 -19.16 17.22
CA ASP A 331 -9.74 -18.42 16.08
C ASP A 331 -8.20 -18.33 16.13
N ASN A 332 -7.52 -18.56 15.00
CA ASN A 332 -6.07 -18.36 14.89
C ASN A 332 -5.69 -16.88 14.62
N GLY A 333 -6.67 -15.96 14.58
CA GLY A 333 -6.52 -14.50 14.56
C GLY A 333 -6.11 -13.87 15.89
N GLN A 334 -5.41 -14.61 16.76
CA GLN A 334 -5.11 -14.24 18.16
C GLN A 334 -4.33 -12.92 18.34
N HIS A 335 -3.76 -12.35 17.27
CA HIS A 335 -3.05 -11.07 17.32
C HIS A 335 -4.00 -9.86 17.49
N ILE A 336 -5.27 -9.95 17.08
CA ILE A 336 -6.28 -8.91 17.35
C ILE A 336 -6.63 -8.85 18.86
N LEU A 337 -6.57 -10.00 19.54
CA LEU A 337 -6.90 -10.15 20.96
C LEU A 337 -5.83 -9.61 21.92
N LEU A 338 -4.63 -9.30 21.42
CA LEU A 338 -3.56 -8.66 22.20
C LEU A 338 -3.79 -7.16 22.41
N GLY A 339 -4.88 -6.59 21.87
CA GLY A 339 -5.23 -5.18 22.05
C GLY A 339 -4.34 -4.18 21.31
N ALA A 340 -3.35 -4.66 20.55
CA ALA A 340 -2.39 -3.83 19.82
C ALA A 340 -2.92 -3.26 18.49
N TYR A 341 -4.16 -3.56 18.11
CA TYR A 341 -4.79 -3.08 16.87
C TYR A 341 -6.00 -2.20 17.18
N ALA A 342 -5.75 -1.02 17.76
CA ALA A 342 -6.77 -0.02 18.07
C ALA A 342 -7.67 0.30 16.86
N GLU A 343 -7.08 0.27 15.68
CA GLU A 343 -7.77 0.56 14.42
C GLU A 343 -8.78 -0.52 14.01
N CYS A 344 -8.48 -1.79 14.27
CA CYS A 344 -9.44 -2.87 14.06
C CYS A 344 -10.64 -2.73 15.01
N LEU A 345 -10.39 -2.35 16.27
CA LEU A 345 -11.46 -2.10 17.25
C LEU A 345 -12.30 -0.87 16.88
N ARG A 346 -11.67 0.19 16.34
CA ARG A 346 -12.37 1.37 15.81
C ARG A 346 -13.27 1.00 14.64
N LEU A 347 -12.77 0.23 13.68
CA LEU A 347 -13.54 -0.26 12.54
C LEU A 347 -14.73 -1.11 12.98
N MET A 348 -14.54 -2.03 13.94
CA MET A 348 -15.63 -2.83 14.51
C MET A 348 -16.74 -1.93 15.07
N ARG A 349 -16.39 -0.92 15.87
CA ARG A 349 -17.37 0.02 16.42
C ARG A 349 -18.07 0.81 15.32
N THR A 350 -17.34 1.23 14.29
CA THR A 350 -17.86 2.00 13.14
C THR A 350 -18.93 1.21 12.38
N VAL A 351 -18.79 -0.11 12.27
CA VAL A 351 -19.79 -0.99 11.65
C VAL A 351 -20.84 -1.53 12.63
N GLY A 352 -20.89 -1.01 13.86
CA GLY A 352 -21.85 -1.40 14.89
C GLY A 352 -21.54 -2.71 15.62
N ALA A 353 -20.34 -3.28 15.44
CA ALA A 353 -19.88 -4.46 16.16
C ALA A 353 -19.18 -4.03 17.46
N ASP A 354 -19.76 -4.34 18.62
CA ASP A 354 -19.18 -4.03 19.92
C ASP A 354 -18.05 -5.02 20.29
N PRO A 355 -16.77 -4.60 20.26
CA PRO A 355 -15.66 -5.49 20.56
C PRO A 355 -15.66 -5.98 22.01
N ASP A 356 -16.25 -5.24 22.95
CA ASP A 356 -16.26 -5.59 24.36
C ASP A 356 -17.22 -6.75 24.65
N ARG A 357 -18.25 -6.92 23.81
CA ARG A 357 -19.16 -8.07 23.82
C ARG A 357 -18.69 -9.24 22.97
N LEU A 358 -18.05 -8.96 21.83
CA LEU A 358 -17.67 -9.97 20.84
C LEU A 358 -16.32 -10.64 21.16
N LEU A 359 -15.44 -9.97 21.90
CA LEU A 359 -14.11 -10.49 22.24
C LEU A 359 -14.02 -10.82 23.73
N LEU A 360 -13.77 -12.09 24.05
CA LEU A 360 -13.40 -12.48 25.40
C LEU A 360 -11.95 -12.07 25.69
N ARG A 361 -11.78 -10.92 26.35
CA ARG A 361 -10.46 -10.43 26.79
C ARG A 361 -10.19 -10.89 28.22
N ARG A 362 -9.03 -11.50 28.45
CA ARG A 362 -8.55 -11.86 29.79
C ARG A 362 -7.16 -11.27 30.02
N PRO A 363 -6.85 -10.75 31.22
CA PRO A 363 -5.52 -10.21 31.52
C PRO A 363 -4.44 -11.27 31.33
N LEU A 364 -3.39 -10.93 30.59
CA LEU A 364 -2.18 -11.74 30.51
C LEU A 364 -1.34 -11.48 31.77
N GLN A 365 -0.99 -12.53 32.52
CA GLN A 365 -0.10 -12.39 33.68
C GLN A 365 1.35 -12.67 33.26
N TRP A 366 2.22 -11.67 33.44
CA TRP A 366 3.66 -11.80 33.28
C TRP A 366 4.32 -12.01 34.64
N ARG A 367 5.08 -13.10 34.80
CA ARG A 367 5.92 -13.33 35.98
C ARG A 367 7.36 -13.52 35.55
N ARG A 368 8.27 -12.78 36.19
CA ARG A 368 9.70 -12.81 35.89
C ARG A 368 10.50 -13.00 37.17
N GLU A 369 10.79 -14.26 37.49
CA GLU A 369 11.89 -14.63 38.39
C GLU A 369 12.64 -15.80 37.77
N GLY A 370 13.91 -15.61 37.43
CA GLY A 370 14.80 -16.64 36.87
C GLY A 370 14.55 -17.10 35.43
N GLY A 371 13.51 -16.59 34.75
CA GLY A 371 13.18 -16.90 33.35
C GLY A 371 11.84 -16.29 32.92
N LEU A 372 11.54 -16.28 31.62
CA LEU A 372 10.26 -15.75 31.10
C LEU A 372 9.19 -16.84 31.17
N SER A 373 8.15 -16.64 31.99
CA SER A 373 6.99 -17.53 32.08
C SER A 373 5.71 -16.78 31.66
N LEU A 374 4.98 -17.34 30.71
CA LEU A 374 3.68 -16.87 30.23
C LEU A 374 2.62 -17.84 30.74
N ASP A 375 1.71 -17.36 31.60
CA ASP A 375 0.60 -18.17 32.09
C ASP A 375 -0.70 -17.69 31.42
N CYS A 376 -1.32 -18.55 30.60
CA CYS A 376 -2.61 -18.28 30.00
C CYS A 376 -3.74 -18.60 31.00
N PRO A 377 -4.75 -17.74 31.16
CA PRO A 377 -5.79 -17.92 32.16
C PRO A 377 -6.57 -19.21 31.93
N GLY A 378 -6.50 -20.11 32.91
CA GLY A 378 -6.83 -21.53 32.82
C GLY A 378 -8.07 -21.88 32.00
N CYS A 379 -7.85 -22.61 30.91
CA CYS A 379 -8.87 -23.47 30.33
C CYS A 379 -9.24 -24.51 31.38
N ARG A 380 -10.46 -24.44 31.95
CA ARG A 380 -11.00 -25.47 32.83
C ARG A 380 -11.33 -26.72 32.00
N ARG A 381 -10.30 -27.45 31.57
CA ARG A 381 -10.34 -28.86 31.17
C ARG A 381 -8.90 -29.32 31.04
N ARG A 382 -8.54 -30.33 31.84
CA ARG A 382 -7.20 -30.93 31.97
C ARG A 382 -6.47 -30.99 30.61
N CYS A 383 -5.56 -30.06 30.37
CA CYS A 383 -4.55 -30.21 29.32
C CYS A 383 -3.60 -31.32 29.73
N ILE A 384 -3.59 -32.42 28.98
CA ILE A 384 -2.65 -33.55 29.14
C ILE A 384 -1.19 -33.17 28.78
N TRP A 385 -0.91 -31.89 28.49
CA TRP A 385 0.41 -31.39 28.08
C TRP A 385 1.17 -30.68 29.21
N ARG A 386 1.48 -31.41 30.28
CA ARG A 386 2.69 -31.21 31.09
C ARG A 386 3.26 -32.62 31.29
N PRO A 387 4.50 -32.97 30.88
CA PRO A 387 5.69 -32.13 30.68
C PRO A 387 6.50 -32.46 29.38
N LEU A 388 6.61 -31.54 28.42
CA LEU A 388 7.57 -31.71 27.30
C LEU A 388 8.32 -30.43 26.88
N CYS A 389 8.12 -29.31 27.59
CA CYS A 389 8.76 -28.03 27.24
C CYS A 389 10.00 -27.69 28.08
N TRP A 390 10.58 -28.65 28.81
CA TRP A 390 11.85 -28.49 29.51
C TRP A 390 12.89 -29.46 28.98
N ARG A 391 13.29 -29.31 27.72
CA ARG A 391 14.65 -29.66 27.29
C ARG A 391 15.14 -28.60 26.31
N ARG A 392 16.32 -28.05 26.63
CA ARG A 392 17.13 -27.18 25.77
C ARG A 392 17.15 -27.76 24.35
N ALA A 393 16.63 -27.01 23.38
CA ALA A 393 16.91 -27.26 21.98
C ALA A 393 17.49 -25.97 21.42
N ASP A 394 18.79 -26.02 21.14
CA ASP A 394 19.59 -24.96 20.54
C ASP A 394 18.93 -24.45 19.25
N TRP A 395 18.63 -23.15 19.24
CA TRP A 395 18.08 -22.40 18.12
C TRP A 395 19.18 -22.02 17.10
N ALA A 396 20.05 -22.96 16.74
CA ALA A 396 21.21 -22.68 15.87
C ALA A 396 21.34 -23.55 14.62
N GLY A 397 20.43 -24.51 14.35
CA GLY A 397 20.70 -25.56 13.35
C GLY A 397 19.58 -25.97 12.39
N ALA A 398 18.57 -25.15 12.12
CA ALA A 398 17.47 -25.55 11.23
C ALA A 398 17.06 -24.46 10.23
N THR A 399 18.01 -24.01 9.41
CA THR A 399 17.78 -23.02 8.35
C THR A 399 17.37 -23.59 6.99
N ASN A 400 17.31 -24.91 6.75
CA ASN A 400 17.03 -25.44 5.40
C ASN A 400 16.23 -26.76 5.34
N GLY A 401 14.95 -26.77 5.73
CA GLY A 401 14.07 -27.94 5.57
C GLY A 401 12.64 -27.60 5.14
N CYS A 402 12.12 -28.34 4.15
CA CYS A 402 10.78 -28.17 3.57
C CYS A 402 9.63 -28.36 4.58
N TRP A 403 8.59 -27.52 4.50
CA TRP A 403 7.40 -27.49 5.37
C TRP A 403 6.67 -28.83 5.52
N ARG A 404 6.80 -29.76 4.56
CA ARG A 404 6.21 -31.11 4.66
C ARG A 404 6.76 -31.94 5.84
N ALA A 405 8.03 -31.74 6.23
CA ALA A 405 8.61 -32.46 7.36
C ALA A 405 8.05 -31.99 8.71
N ARG A 406 7.60 -30.73 8.81
CA ARG A 406 6.98 -30.18 10.02
C ARG A 406 5.52 -30.62 10.19
N TRP A 407 4.80 -30.87 9.09
CA TRP A 407 3.40 -31.32 9.13
C TRP A 407 3.22 -32.82 9.42
N ALA A 408 4.22 -33.65 9.10
CA ALA A 408 4.18 -35.08 9.40
C ALA A 408 4.08 -35.39 10.91
N VAL A 409 4.46 -34.44 11.78
CA VAL A 409 4.40 -34.60 13.24
C VAL A 409 3.00 -34.31 13.81
N CYS A 410 2.11 -33.64 13.06
CA CYS A 410 0.80 -33.21 13.59
C CYS A 410 -0.42 -33.88 12.93
N GLY A 411 -0.26 -34.65 11.85
CA GLY A 411 -1.37 -35.14 11.04
C GLY A 411 -1.47 -36.65 10.95
N ALA A 412 -2.03 -37.31 11.98
CA ALA A 412 -2.48 -38.69 11.86
C ALA A 412 -3.69 -38.96 12.77
N THR A 413 -4.89 -38.70 12.26
CA THR A 413 -6.06 -39.62 12.25
C THR A 413 -7.31 -38.84 11.82
N ALA A 414 -7.61 -38.93 10.52
CA ALA A 414 -8.90 -38.54 9.97
C ALA A 414 -9.93 -39.64 10.27
N THR A 415 -11.20 -39.29 10.45
CA THR A 415 -12.34 -39.89 9.71
C THR A 415 -13.70 -39.30 10.12
N GLY A 416 -14.53 -38.99 9.12
CA GLY A 416 -16.00 -39.06 9.22
C GLY A 416 -16.76 -37.78 9.59
N TRP A 417 -17.48 -37.20 8.63
CA TRP A 417 -18.96 -37.27 8.52
C TRP A 417 -19.61 -36.01 7.88
N ARG A 418 -20.76 -36.23 7.23
CA ARG A 418 -21.54 -35.35 6.33
C ARG A 418 -22.38 -34.29 7.09
N PRO A 419 -22.82 -33.18 6.43
CA PRO A 419 -23.51 -32.09 7.10
C PRO A 419 -24.96 -32.42 7.46
N THR A 420 -25.41 -32.04 8.67
CA THR A 420 -26.80 -32.12 9.12
C THR A 420 -27.51 -30.77 9.09
N ALA A 421 -28.54 -30.71 8.23
CA ALA A 421 -29.83 -30.00 8.22
C ALA A 421 -30.08 -28.59 8.82
N ALA A 422 -29.26 -27.98 9.69
CA ALA A 422 -29.70 -26.77 10.42
C ALA A 422 -29.41 -25.42 9.72
N TRP A 423 -28.77 -25.40 8.54
CA TRP A 423 -28.56 -24.19 7.73
C TRP A 423 -29.65 -23.97 6.65
N ARG A 424 -30.85 -24.53 6.86
CA ARG A 424 -32.05 -24.18 6.11
C ARG A 424 -33.00 -23.41 7.02
N HIS A 425 -32.81 -22.11 7.17
CA HIS A 425 -33.90 -21.13 7.20
C HIS A 425 -33.32 -19.73 7.35
N GLY A 426 -33.54 -18.90 6.33
CA GLY A 426 -33.05 -17.52 6.29
C GLY A 426 -33.05 -16.88 4.90
N LEU A 427 -33.44 -17.59 3.84
CA LEU A 427 -33.82 -17.02 2.54
C LEU A 427 -35.10 -17.73 2.08
N ARG A 428 -36.26 -17.23 2.48
CA ARG A 428 -37.53 -17.59 1.83
C ARG A 428 -37.65 -16.76 0.56
N SER A 429 -37.69 -17.49 -0.54
CA SER A 429 -38.19 -17.07 -1.84
C SER A 429 -39.61 -16.50 -1.72
N ARG A 430 -39.86 -15.36 -2.37
CA ARG A 430 -41.14 -15.12 -3.03
C ARG A 430 -40.95 -15.45 -4.50
N GLY A 431 -41.13 -16.72 -4.84
CA GLY A 431 -41.34 -17.14 -6.23
C GLY A 431 -42.80 -16.88 -6.59
N ARG A 432 -43.03 -16.22 -7.73
CA ARG A 432 -44.26 -16.37 -8.49
C ARG A 432 -44.27 -17.79 -9.08
N ALA A 433 -45.42 -18.45 -9.03
CA ALA A 433 -45.80 -19.46 -10.00
C ALA A 433 -47.24 -19.16 -10.43
N ALA A 434 -47.47 -19.27 -11.73
CA ALA A 434 -48.69 -18.91 -12.43
C ALA A 434 -49.91 -19.74 -11.97
N GLY A 435 -51.04 -19.04 -11.90
CA GLY A 435 -52.36 -19.52 -12.31
C GLY A 435 -52.86 -18.53 -13.36
#